data_AF-A0A844MZ95-F1
#
_entry.id   AF-A0A844MZ95-F1
#
_cell.length_a   1.000
_cell.length_b   1.000
_cell.length_c   1.000
_cell.angle_alpha   90.00
_cell.angle_beta   90.00
_cell.angle_gamma   90.00
#
_symmetry.space_group_name_H-M   'P 1'
#
loop_
_entity.id
_entity.type
_entity.pdbx_description
1 polymer ?
#
loop_
_entity_poly.entity_id
_entity_poly.type
_entity_poly.pdbx_seq_one_letter_code
_entity_poly.pdbx_strand_id
1 'polypeptide(L)' 'MTDKKEMIRFNLDVSPEVNETLEQLAQKIGGTKGDVLRQAIALMQIAIIAKENGKKFGIVEPHQNLRTEILIP' A
#
# COMPACT_ATOMS: atom_id res chain seq x y z
N MET A 1 -25.19 -7.93 -17.42
CA MET A 1 -24.55 -9.11 -16.80
C MET A 1 -23.21 -8.62 -16.30
N THR A 2 -23.05 -8.50 -14.99
CA THR A 2 -21.92 -7.79 -14.39
C THR A 2 -20.68 -8.67 -14.51
N ASP A 3 -19.70 -8.27 -15.33
CA ASP A 3 -18.36 -8.81 -15.34
C ASP A 3 -17.77 -8.73 -13.93
N LYS A 4 -17.97 -9.80 -13.15
CA LYS A 4 -17.27 -10.03 -11.90
C LYS A 4 -15.82 -10.31 -12.31
N LYS A 5 -15.06 -9.24 -12.51
CA LYS A 5 -13.64 -9.23 -12.87
C LYS A 5 -12.96 -10.43 -12.20
N GLU A 6 -12.49 -11.40 -12.98
CA GLU A 6 -11.98 -12.67 -12.46
C GLU A 6 -10.95 -12.39 -11.36
N MET A 7 -11.28 -12.77 -10.13
CA MET A 7 -10.37 -12.60 -9.00
C MET A 7 -9.45 -13.81 -8.93
N ILE A 8 -8.15 -13.58 -9.08
CA ILE A 8 -7.14 -14.61 -8.91
C ILE A 8 -6.88 -14.80 -7.42
N ARG A 9 -6.92 -16.04 -6.94
CA ARG A 9 -6.54 -16.38 -5.57
C ARG A 9 -5.02 -16.33 -5.44
N PHE A 10 -4.53 -15.45 -4.58
CA PHE A 10 -3.12 -15.31 -4.25
C PHE A 10 -2.87 -15.85 -2.83
N ASN A 11 -2.01 -16.85 -2.70
CA ASN A 11 -1.57 -17.35 -1.40
C ASN A 11 -0.18 -16.80 -1.11
N LEU A 12 0.03 -16.33 0.11
CA LEU A 12 1.28 -15.70 0.55
C LEU A 12 1.66 -16.25 1.92
N ASP A 13 2.88 -16.76 2.02
CA ASP A 13 3.48 -17.07 3.33
C ASP A 13 4.03 -15.79 3.93
N VAL A 14 3.63 -15.49 5.16
CA VAL A 14 4.05 -14.29 5.91
C VAL A 14 4.46 -14.70 7.31
N SER A 15 5.33 -13.90 7.93
CA SER A 15 5.65 -14.09 9.34
C SER A 15 4.44 -13.78 10.23
N PRO A 16 4.40 -14.29 11.47
CA PRO A 16 3.33 -13.98 12.42
C PRO A 16 3.14 -12.47 12.63
N GLU A 17 4.24 -11.72 12.74
CA GLU A 17 4.24 -10.27 12.99
C GLU A 17 3.64 -9.50 11.79
N VAL A 18 3.93 -9.95 10.57
CA VAL A 18 3.34 -9.36 9.35
C VAL A 18 1.85 -9.67 9.28
N ASN A 19 1.43 -10.89 9.61
CA ASN A 19 0.02 -11.25 9.64
C ASN A 19 -0.77 -10.41 10.68
N GLU A 20 -0.21 -10.21 11.87
CA GLU A 20 -0.79 -9.34 12.90
C GLU A 20 -0.89 -7.88 12.43
N THR A 21 0.16 -7.37 11.78
CA THR A 21 0.15 -6.02 11.22
C THR A 21 -0.96 -5.86 10.17
N LEU A 22 -1.11 -6.84 9.26
CA LEU A 22 -2.18 -6.83 8.27
C LEU A 22 -3.57 -6.85 8.91
N GLU A 23 -3.74 -7.62 9.98
CA GLU A 23 -5.00 -7.71 10.73
C GLU A 23 -5.35 -6.37 11.41
N GLN A 24 -4.38 -5.73 12.07
CA GLN A 24 -4.58 -4.43 12.72
C GLN A 24 -4.92 -3.33 11.70
N LEU A 25 -4.25 -3.33 10.54
CA LEU A 25 -4.55 -2.39 9.47
C LEU A 25 -5.94 -2.63 8.89
N ALA A 26 -6.33 -3.90 8.69
CA ALA A 26 -7.64 -4.26 8.20
C ALA A 26 -8.75 -3.76 9.13
N GLN A 27 -8.57 -3.89 10.45
CA GLN A 27 -9.48 -3.35 11.45
C GLN A 27 -9.59 -1.81 11.38
N LYS A 28 -8.45 -1.10 11.25
CA LYS A 28 -8.44 0.37 11.15
C LYS A 28 -9.17 0.90 9.92
N ILE A 29 -9.09 0.20 8.79
CA ILE A 29 -9.78 0.60 7.55
C ILE A 29 -11.20 0.02 7.44
N GLY A 30 -11.64 -0.79 8.41
CA GLY A 30 -12.94 -1.47 8.38
C GLY A 30 -13.08 -2.50 7.24
N GLY A 31 -11.98 -3.17 6.88
CA GLY A 31 -11.90 -4.07 5.73
C GLY A 31 -11.21 -5.41 6.03
N THR A 32 -10.69 -6.04 4.99
CA THR A 32 -9.97 -7.32 5.08
C THR A 32 -8.47 -7.16 4.87
N LYS A 33 -7.67 -8.17 5.25
CA LYS A 33 -6.23 -8.21 4.90
C LYS A 33 -5.98 -8.07 3.39
N GLY A 34 -6.90 -8.57 2.56
CA GLY A 34 -6.83 -8.41 1.10
C GLY A 34 -7.03 -6.96 0.65
N ASP A 35 -7.87 -6.18 1.34
CA ASP A 35 -8.03 -4.75 1.07
C ASP A 35 -6.75 -3.99 1.41
N VAL A 36 -6.14 -4.29 2.56
CA VAL A 36 -4.85 -3.72 2.97
C VAL A 36 -3.78 -4.01 1.92
N LEU A 37 -3.65 -5.27 1.47
CA LEU A 37 -2.67 -5.64 0.44
C LEU A 37 -2.92 -4.91 -0.89
N ARG A 38 -4.18 -4.79 -1.34
CA ARG A 38 -4.51 -4.03 -2.55
C ARG A 38 -4.12 -2.55 -2.43
N GLN A 39 -4.42 -1.92 -1.29
CA GLN A 39 -4.04 -0.53 -1.04
C GLN A 39 -2.52 -0.35 -0.97
N ALA A 40 -1.80 -1.27 -0.33
CA ALA A 40 -0.35 -1.26 -0.27
C ALA A 40 0.29 -1.38 -1.66
N ILE A 41 -0.24 -2.25 -2.53
CA ILE A 41 0.22 -2.35 -3.93
C ILE A 41 -0.01 -1.04 -4.69
N ALA A 42 -1.18 -0.41 -4.52
CA ALA A 42 -1.47 0.87 -5.15
C ALA A 42 -0.51 1.97 -4.68
N LEU A 43 -0.20 2.01 -3.38
CA LEU A 43 0.78 2.94 -2.82
C LEU A 43 2.18 2.71 -3.41
N MET A 44 2.59 1.45 -3.54
CA MET A 44 3.86 1.07 -4.15
C MET A 44 3.94 1.49 -5.62
N GLN A 45 2.85 1.31 -6.39
CA GLN A 45 2.78 1.79 -7.78
C GLN A 45 3.00 3.30 -7.87
N ILE A 46 2.36 4.08 -7.01
CA ILE A 46 2.54 5.54 -6.97
C ILE A 46 3.99 5.90 -6.66
N ALA A 47 4.61 5.23 -5.68
CA ALA A 47 6.01 5.45 -5.31
C ALA A 47 6.97 5.14 -6.47
N ILE A 48 6.74 4.05 -7.20
CA ILE A 48 7.53 3.68 -8.38
C ILE A 48 7.38 4.72 -9.50
N ILE A 49 6.15 5.10 -9.84
CA ILE A 49 5.88 6.12 -10.87
C ILE A 49 6.53 7.45 -10.51
N ALA A 50 6.49 7.86 -9.23
CA ALA A 50 7.17 9.06 -8.78
C ALA A 50 8.69 8.96 -9.01
N LYS A 51 9.30 7.84 -8.61
CA LYS A 51 10.73 7.56 -8.79
C LYS A 51 11.15 7.60 -10.26
N GLU A 52 10.41 6.94 -11.14
CA GLU A 52 10.67 6.90 -12.59
C GLU A 52 10.61 8.30 -13.24
N ASN A 53 9.74 9.18 -12.73
CA ASN A 53 9.62 10.55 -13.21
C ASN A 53 10.57 11.54 -12.51
N GLY A 54 11.55 11.05 -11.73
CA GLY A 54 12.47 11.90 -10.98
C GLY A 54 11.80 12.73 -9.87
N LYS A 55 10.59 12.36 -9.46
CA LYS A 55 9.81 13.03 -8.42
C LYS A 55 10.04 12.35 -7.06
N LYS A 56 9.86 13.12 -5.98
CA LYS A 56 9.91 12.63 -4.61
C LYS A 56 8.51 12.20 -4.16
N PHE A 57 8.43 11.10 -3.40
CA PHE A 57 7.21 10.64 -2.74
C PHE A 57 7.36 10.81 -1.23
N GLY A 58 6.36 11.39 -0.57
CA GLY A 58 6.38 11.59 0.88
C GLY A 58 5.05 12.15 1.39
N ILE A 59 4.91 12.18 2.72
CA ILE A 59 3.78 12.78 3.42
C ILE A 59 4.23 14.15 3.92
N VAL A 60 3.40 15.17 3.69
CA VAL A 60 3.62 16.55 4.16
C VAL A 60 2.47 17.01 5.02
N GLU A 61 2.80 17.78 6.06
CA GLU A 61 1.81 18.61 6.72
C GLU A 61 1.20 19.60 5.72
N PRO A 62 -0.08 19.98 5.84
CA PRO A 62 -0.79 20.80 4.86
C PRO A 62 -0.10 22.12 4.46
N HIS A 63 0.82 22.62 5.29
CA HIS A 63 1.54 23.88 5.10
C HIS A 63 3.07 23.73 5.10
N GLN A 64 3.60 22.51 4.97
CA GLN A 64 5.04 22.28 4.82
C GLN A 64 5.40 21.80 3.43
N ASN A 65 6.51 22.35 2.91
CA ASN A 65 7.21 21.74 1.78
C ASN A 65 7.80 20.40 2.22
N LEU A 66 7.73 19.40 1.34
CA LEU A 66 8.21 18.02 1.58
C LEU A 66 9.69 18.03 1.94
N ARG A 67 10.01 17.77 3.23
CA ARG A 67 11.37 17.83 3.78
C ARG A 67 12.03 16.47 3.99
N THR A 68 11.27 15.37 4.10
CA THR A 68 11.83 14.08 4.51
C THR A 68 11.84 13.05 3.40
N GLU A 69 13.00 12.42 3.26
CA GLU A 69 13.39 11.40 2.29
C GLU A 69 13.08 9.99 2.85
N ILE A 70 12.36 9.15 2.09
CA ILE A 70 12.27 7.72 2.35
C ILE A 70 12.91 7.01 1.14
N LEU A 71 14.17 6.61 1.30
CA LEU A 71 14.85 5.71 0.37
C LEU A 71 14.41 4.28 0.71
N ILE A 72 13.52 3.72 -0.11
CA ILE A 72 13.26 2.28 -0.07
C ILE A 72 14.33 1.62 -0.98
N PRO A 73 15.22 0.77 -0.42
CA PRO A 73 16.23 0.05 -1.19
C PRO A 73 15.61 -0.90 -2.21
#